data_AF-X0UFV4-F1
#
_entry.id   AF-X0UFV4-F1
#
_cell.length_a   1.000
_cell.length_b   1.000
_cell.length_c   1.000
_cell.angle_alpha   90.00
_cell.angle_beta   90.00
_cell.angle_gamma   90.00
#
_symmetry.space_group_name_H-M   'P 1'
#
loop_
_entity.id
_entity.type
_entity.pdbx_description
1 polymer ?
#
loop_
_entity_poly.entity_id
_entity_poly.type
_entity_poly.pdbx_seq_one_letter_code
_entity_poly.pdbx_strand_id
1 'polypeptide(L)'
;RIRPLIGRGTRSLPGIVDSIPDDDQHLLHEGRSQSPQQVRRGLIAESSKPHLLVLEFTLNSGQHQLATPCDVLGGRYTDEEIALANRRMREKGGSPSEHLEGAREELRKRAERAAQRHEHQRVDVRYTVGKSIDPFAVLNVRPPRDLGYDRDVPATEPQVKLLQKFKVPTEGLTKRGASAMIGECMVRVKTGRCTFGQARILKRNGYAIDKVTKSEASRMIDAIAKRQGWGKRKK
;
A
#
# COMPACT_ATOMS: atom_id res chain seq x y z
N ARG A 1 -16.18 16.72 18.63
CA ARG A 1 -16.01 17.44 19.92
C ARG A 1 -14.56 17.32 20.34
N ILE A 2 -13.88 18.45 20.45
CA ILE A 2 -12.49 18.53 20.93
C ILE A 2 -12.52 18.28 22.44
N ARG A 3 -11.61 17.45 22.95
CA ARG A 3 -11.45 17.18 24.39
C ARG A 3 -10.11 17.79 24.82
N PRO A 4 -10.07 19.05 25.26
CA PRO A 4 -8.82 19.60 25.76
C PRO A 4 -8.38 18.82 27.01
N LEU A 5 -7.07 18.66 27.20
CA LEU A 5 -6.48 18.10 28.42
C LEU A 5 -6.54 19.18 29.52
N ILE A 6 -7.73 19.43 30.06
CA ILE A 6 -7.98 20.50 31.05
C ILE A 6 -7.58 20.04 32.47
N GLY A 7 -6.47 19.30 32.57
CA GLY A 7 -6.14 18.37 33.66
C GLY A 7 -6.47 18.84 35.07
N ARG A 8 -5.76 19.86 35.59
CA ARG A 8 -5.96 20.32 36.98
C ARG A 8 -7.37 20.85 37.25
N GLY A 9 -8.00 21.47 36.26
CA GLY A 9 -9.35 22.04 36.40
C GLY A 9 -10.43 20.96 36.56
N THR A 10 -10.22 19.77 36.00
CA THR A 10 -11.20 18.66 36.03
C THR A 10 -11.07 17.74 37.24
N ARG A 11 -10.13 17.97 38.16
CA ARG A 11 -10.02 17.18 39.40
C ARG A 11 -11.23 17.39 40.30
N SER A 12 -11.72 16.33 40.94
CA SER A 12 -12.67 16.45 42.05
C SER A 12 -12.08 17.31 43.17
N LEU A 13 -12.95 18.01 43.92
CA LEU A 13 -12.50 18.67 45.15
C LEU A 13 -12.12 17.61 46.19
N PRO A 14 -11.07 17.85 47.00
CA PRO A 14 -10.69 16.93 48.06
C PRO A 14 -11.86 16.62 48.99
N GLY A 15 -12.00 15.35 49.37
CA GLY A 15 -13.03 14.86 50.28
C GLY A 15 -14.40 14.59 49.65
N ILE A 16 -14.61 14.88 48.35
CA ILE A 16 -15.90 14.64 47.68
C ILE A 16 -16.07 13.18 47.28
N VAL A 17 -15.07 12.58 46.65
CA VAL A 17 -15.15 11.19 46.14
C VAL A 17 -14.12 10.26 46.78
N ASP A 18 -13.19 10.81 47.57
CA ASP A 18 -12.02 10.10 48.09
C ASP A 18 -12.37 9.05 49.15
N SER A 19 -13.53 9.20 49.80
CA SER A 19 -14.05 8.29 50.83
C SER A 19 -14.89 7.14 50.28
N ILE A 20 -15.08 7.05 48.96
CA ILE A 20 -15.92 6.02 48.34
C ILE A 20 -15.06 4.77 48.09
N PRO A 21 -15.37 3.63 48.74
CA PRO A 21 -14.64 2.38 48.55
C PRO A 21 -14.75 1.88 47.10
N ASP A 22 -13.69 1.22 46.61
CA ASP A 22 -13.66 0.64 45.25
C ASP A 22 -14.23 -0.78 45.20
N ASP A 23 -14.36 -1.45 46.34
CA ASP A 23 -14.75 -2.85 46.50
C ASP A 23 -16.25 -3.06 46.77
N ASP A 24 -16.99 -2.01 47.11
CA ASP A 24 -18.42 -2.10 47.36
C ASP A 24 -19.22 -2.23 46.05
N GLN A 25 -19.96 -3.33 45.88
CA GLN A 25 -20.81 -3.52 44.71
C GLN A 25 -21.97 -2.51 44.68
N HIS A 26 -22.43 -2.07 45.86
CA HIS A 26 -23.54 -1.14 46.01
C HIS A 26 -23.40 -0.28 47.28
N LEU A 27 -23.61 1.03 47.13
CA LEU A 27 -23.63 2.02 48.19
C LEU A 27 -25.01 2.66 48.32
N LEU A 28 -25.40 2.98 49.55
CA LEU A 28 -26.62 3.75 49.80
C LEU A 28 -26.33 5.23 49.60
N HIS A 29 -26.94 5.82 48.57
CA HIS A 29 -26.89 7.26 48.31
C HIS A 29 -28.30 7.76 48.03
N GLU A 30 -28.70 8.83 48.73
CA GLU A 30 -30.07 9.37 48.69
C GLU A 30 -31.17 8.32 48.93
N GLY A 31 -30.90 7.36 49.82
CA GLY A 31 -31.84 6.28 50.15
C GLY A 31 -32.00 5.22 49.06
N ARG A 32 -31.15 5.20 48.03
CA ARG A 32 -31.16 4.18 46.97
C ARG A 32 -29.85 3.40 46.94
N SER A 33 -29.95 2.11 46.63
CA SER A 33 -28.80 1.28 46.30
C SER A 33 -28.28 1.68 44.91
N GLN A 34 -27.05 2.19 44.86
CA GLN A 34 -26.39 2.69 43.65
C GLN A 34 -24.98 2.11 43.54
N SER A 35 -24.45 1.97 42.33
CA SER A 35 -23.04 1.57 42.16
C SER A 35 -22.10 2.72 42.59
N PRO A 36 -20.86 2.44 43.03
CA PRO A 36 -19.90 3.49 43.41
C PRO A 36 -19.70 4.57 42.34
N GLN A 37 -19.75 4.19 41.06
CA GLN A 37 -19.62 5.13 39.94
C GLN A 37 -20.82 6.08 39.85
N GLN A 38 -22.03 5.62 40.18
CA GLN A 38 -23.23 6.46 40.20
C GLN A 38 -23.16 7.46 41.36
N VAL A 39 -22.75 7.01 42.55
CA VAL A 39 -22.58 7.87 43.72
C VAL A 39 -21.52 8.94 43.48
N ARG A 40 -20.35 8.57 42.94
CA ARG A 40 -19.29 9.52 42.57
C ARG A 40 -19.79 10.61 41.63
N ARG A 41 -20.63 10.25 40.65
CA ARG A 41 -21.20 11.20 39.69
C ARG A 41 -22.20 12.17 40.33
N GLY A 42 -23.03 11.70 41.27
CA GLY A 42 -23.94 12.55 42.04
C GLY A 42 -23.18 13.59 42.84
N LEU A 43 -22.21 13.15 43.66
CA LEU A 43 -21.42 14.04 44.51
C LEU A 43 -20.61 15.08 43.73
N ILE A 44 -20.06 14.72 42.55
CA ILE A 44 -19.38 15.69 41.69
C ILE A 44 -20.34 16.78 41.19
N ALA A 45 -21.57 16.40 40.83
CA ALA A 45 -22.59 17.32 40.33
C ALA A 45 -23.06 18.30 41.41
N GLU A 46 -23.14 17.85 42.66
CA GLU A 46 -23.52 18.66 43.82
C GLU A 46 -22.35 19.46 44.42
N SER A 47 -21.13 19.21 43.97
CA SER A 47 -19.95 19.89 44.50
C SER A 47 -20.00 21.40 44.26
N SER A 48 -19.29 22.17 45.08
CA SER A 48 -19.16 23.63 44.94
C SER A 48 -18.43 24.08 43.68
N LYS A 49 -17.96 23.12 42.85
CA LYS A 49 -17.36 23.36 41.53
C LYS A 49 -18.13 22.58 40.45
N PRO A 50 -19.38 22.98 40.13
CA PRO A 50 -20.22 22.26 39.16
C PRO A 50 -19.80 22.52 37.70
N HIS A 51 -19.06 23.61 37.46
CA HIS A 51 -18.70 24.07 36.12
C HIS A 51 -17.22 24.48 36.03
N LEU A 52 -16.66 24.35 34.83
CA LEU A 52 -15.29 24.75 34.49
C LEU A 52 -15.33 25.57 33.20
N LEU A 53 -14.96 26.85 33.27
CA LEU A 53 -14.81 27.70 32.09
C LEU A 53 -13.43 27.48 31.47
N VAL A 54 -13.41 27.18 30.17
CA VAL A 54 -12.18 27.01 29.39
C VAL A 54 -12.17 28.06 28.29
N LEU A 55 -11.13 28.89 28.27
CA LEU A 55 -10.94 29.93 27.27
C LEU A 55 -9.76 29.53 26.36
N GLU A 56 -10.04 29.30 25.08
CA GLU A 56 -9.04 29.00 24.05
C GLU A 56 -8.99 30.17 23.06
N PHE A 57 -7.93 30.97 23.11
CA PHE A 57 -7.80 32.19 22.31
C PHE A 57 -7.14 31.96 20.93
N THR A 58 -6.51 30.81 20.74
CA THR A 58 -5.80 30.43 19.52
C THR A 58 -6.49 29.20 18.95
N LEU A 59 -7.04 29.27 17.73
CA LEU A 59 -7.71 28.18 17.00
C LEU A 59 -6.75 27.03 16.60
N ASN A 60 -5.98 26.49 17.55
CA ASN A 60 -5.21 25.26 17.38
C ASN A 60 -6.05 23.99 17.58
N SER A 61 -7.34 24.20 17.84
CA SER A 61 -8.44 23.28 17.93
C SER A 61 -8.64 22.46 16.62
N GLY A 62 -7.66 21.62 16.27
CA GLY A 62 -7.65 20.82 15.06
C GLY A 62 -6.29 20.22 14.68
N GLN A 63 -5.18 20.82 15.11
CA GLN A 63 -3.82 20.35 14.78
C GLN A 63 -3.20 19.43 15.83
N HIS A 64 -3.79 19.35 17.02
CA HIS A 64 -3.31 18.46 18.08
C HIS A 64 -3.94 17.08 17.96
N GLN A 65 -3.11 16.06 17.74
CA GLN A 65 -3.50 14.68 18.01
C GLN A 65 -3.53 14.47 19.52
N LEU A 66 -4.72 14.27 20.07
CA LEU A 66 -4.89 13.90 21.48
C LEU A 66 -4.62 12.41 21.65
N ALA A 67 -3.82 12.07 22.67
CA ALA A 67 -3.70 10.70 23.12
C ALA A 67 -5.06 10.18 23.61
N THR A 68 -5.38 8.97 23.19
CA THR A 68 -6.63 8.26 23.47
C THR A 68 -6.34 7.07 24.38
N PRO A 69 -7.38 6.48 25.01
CA PRO A 69 -7.21 5.24 25.77
C PRO A 69 -6.57 4.10 24.95
N CYS A 70 -6.83 4.04 23.63
CA CYS A 70 -6.19 3.06 22.75
C CYS A 70 -4.71 3.34 22.53
N ASP A 71 -4.28 4.61 22.51
CA ASP A 71 -2.86 4.96 22.37
C ASP A 71 -2.07 4.60 23.64
N VAL A 72 -2.70 4.73 24.82
CA VAL A 72 -2.09 4.36 26.12
C VAL A 72 -2.01 2.84 26.29
N LEU A 73 -3.07 2.12 25.95
CA LEU A 73 -3.14 0.65 26.10
C LEU A 73 -2.53 -0.10 24.91
N GLY A 74 -2.22 0.61 23.83
CA GLY A 74 -1.85 0.07 22.53
C GLY A 74 -0.40 -0.41 22.38
N GLY A 75 0.42 -0.40 23.44
CA GLY A 75 1.87 -0.62 23.32
C GLY A 75 2.34 -1.95 22.69
N ARG A 76 1.45 -2.94 22.53
CA ARG A 76 1.73 -4.22 21.83
C ARG A 76 1.08 -4.33 20.44
N TYR A 77 0.37 -3.28 20.02
CA TYR A 77 -0.36 -3.19 18.77
C TYR A 77 0.39 -2.27 17.82
N THR A 78 0.15 -2.46 16.53
CA THR A 78 0.69 -1.61 15.47
C THR A 78 -0.09 -0.30 15.38
N ASP A 79 0.52 0.74 14.80
CA ASP A 79 -0.13 2.04 14.61
C ASP A 79 -1.44 1.94 13.80
N GLU A 80 -1.49 1.03 12.82
CA GLU A 80 -2.70 0.78 12.03
C GLU A 80 -3.83 0.16 12.86
N GLU A 81 -3.50 -0.79 13.75
CA GLU A 81 -4.44 -1.39 14.69
C GLU A 81 -4.99 -0.33 15.66
N ILE A 82 -4.11 0.51 16.20
CA ILE A 82 -4.47 1.60 17.12
C ILE A 82 -5.35 2.63 16.41
N ALA A 83 -5.01 3.04 15.19
CA ALA A 83 -5.81 3.98 14.40
C ALA A 83 -7.21 3.44 14.09
N LEU A 84 -7.31 2.15 13.75
CA LEU A 84 -8.58 1.47 13.51
C LEU A 84 -9.42 1.38 14.79
N ALA A 85 -8.82 0.99 15.91
CA ALA A 85 -9.46 0.92 17.22
C ALA A 85 -9.98 2.31 17.64
N ASN A 86 -9.18 3.35 17.44
CA ASN A 86 -9.56 4.74 17.72
C ASN A 86 -10.75 5.22 16.90
N ARG A 87 -10.82 4.85 15.62
CA ARG A 87 -11.97 5.16 14.78
C ARG A 87 -13.24 4.49 15.32
N ARG A 88 -13.18 3.20 15.65
CA ARG A 88 -14.32 2.44 16.17
C ARG A 88 -14.79 2.97 17.53
N MET A 89 -13.87 3.31 18.41
CA MET A 89 -14.16 3.95 19.70
C MET A 89 -14.93 5.27 19.54
N ARG A 90 -14.60 6.08 18.52
CA ARG A 90 -15.31 7.34 18.23
C ARG A 90 -16.72 7.11 17.71
N GLU A 91 -16.92 6.08 16.90
CA GLU A 91 -18.20 5.79 16.24
C GLU A 91 -19.17 5.01 17.14
N LYS A 92 -18.66 4.04 17.91
CA LYS A 92 -19.48 3.05 18.63
C LYS A 92 -19.38 3.17 20.15
N GLY A 93 -18.37 3.86 20.69
CA GLY A 93 -18.04 3.80 22.11
C GLY A 93 -17.65 2.39 22.56
N GLY A 94 -17.55 2.15 23.87
CA GLY A 94 -17.25 0.83 24.45
C GLY A 94 -15.84 0.72 25.03
N SER A 95 -15.38 -0.53 25.21
CA SER A 95 -14.10 -0.82 25.86
C SER A 95 -12.92 -0.64 24.89
N PRO A 96 -11.88 0.15 25.24
CA PRO A 96 -10.68 0.31 24.41
C PRO A 96 -10.00 -1.02 24.05
N SER A 97 -9.99 -1.98 24.98
CA SER A 97 -9.33 -3.29 24.81
C SER A 97 -10.05 -4.16 23.79
N GLU A 98 -11.38 -4.20 23.82
CA GLU A 98 -12.20 -4.92 22.82
C GLU A 98 -11.99 -4.35 21.42
N HIS A 99 -11.90 -3.03 21.29
CA HIS A 99 -11.65 -2.39 20.00
C HIS A 99 -10.25 -2.65 19.45
N LEU A 100 -9.22 -2.71 20.32
CA LEU A 100 -7.85 -3.06 19.93
C LEU A 100 -7.75 -4.51 19.45
N GLU A 101 -8.32 -5.46 20.20
CA GLU A 101 -8.35 -6.87 19.78
C GLU A 101 -9.14 -7.07 18.48
N GLY A 102 -10.32 -6.46 18.38
CA GLY A 102 -11.14 -6.55 17.19
C GLY A 102 -10.49 -5.87 15.97
N ALA A 103 -9.63 -4.86 16.16
CA ALA A 103 -8.90 -4.22 15.08
C ALA A 103 -7.80 -5.14 14.55
N ARG A 104 -7.04 -5.76 15.47
CA ARG A 104 -6.01 -6.77 15.15
C ARG A 104 -6.59 -7.97 14.41
N GLU A 105 -7.72 -8.50 14.87
CA GLU A 105 -8.37 -9.64 14.21
C GLU A 105 -8.87 -9.28 12.80
N GLU A 106 -9.47 -8.09 12.62
CA GLU A 106 -9.92 -7.64 11.29
C GLU A 106 -8.75 -7.50 10.33
N LEU A 107 -7.67 -6.84 10.75
CA LEU A 107 -6.50 -6.64 9.91
C LEU A 107 -5.80 -7.97 9.59
N ARG A 108 -5.74 -8.90 10.56
CA ARG A 108 -5.24 -10.26 10.32
C ARG A 108 -6.10 -10.99 9.28
N LYS A 109 -7.43 -11.00 9.45
CA LYS A 109 -8.36 -11.61 8.48
C LYS A 109 -8.27 -10.96 7.10
N ARG A 110 -8.03 -9.64 7.03
CA ARG A 110 -7.85 -8.92 5.77
C ARG A 110 -6.54 -9.34 5.08
N ALA A 111 -5.46 -9.47 5.83
CA ALA A 111 -4.18 -9.95 5.33
C ALA A 111 -4.27 -11.41 4.86
N GLU A 112 -4.93 -12.29 5.64
CA GLU A 112 -5.20 -13.69 5.27
C GLU A 112 -6.02 -13.78 3.98
N ARG A 113 -7.10 -12.99 3.85
CA ARG A 113 -7.91 -12.94 2.61
C ARG A 113 -7.13 -12.40 1.43
N ALA A 114 -6.26 -11.42 1.63
CA ALA A 114 -5.38 -10.92 0.58
C ALA A 114 -4.40 -12.01 0.14
N ALA A 115 -3.77 -12.71 1.09
CA ALA A 115 -2.89 -13.83 0.82
C ALA A 115 -3.61 -14.97 0.08
N GLN A 116 -4.82 -15.36 0.50
CA GLN A 116 -5.65 -16.36 -0.18
C GLN A 116 -6.04 -15.90 -1.58
N ARG A 117 -6.37 -14.62 -1.79
CA ARG A 117 -6.61 -14.08 -3.14
C ARG A 117 -5.37 -14.19 -4.01
N HIS A 118 -4.18 -13.87 -3.47
CA HIS A 118 -2.92 -14.06 -4.18
C HIS A 118 -2.64 -15.54 -4.45
N GLU A 119 -3.01 -16.45 -3.55
CA GLU A 119 -2.84 -17.90 -3.71
C GLU A 119 -3.82 -18.50 -4.73
N HIS A 120 -5.10 -18.10 -4.73
CA HIS A 120 -6.05 -18.48 -5.78
C HIS A 120 -5.74 -17.82 -7.13
N GLN A 121 -4.98 -16.72 -7.13
CA GLN A 121 -4.44 -16.09 -8.34
C GLN A 121 -3.08 -16.69 -8.74
N ARG A 122 -2.46 -17.53 -7.91
CA ARG A 122 -1.51 -18.56 -8.33
C ARG A 122 -2.28 -19.70 -8.99
N VAL A 123 -2.98 -19.37 -10.07
CA VAL A 123 -3.18 -20.32 -11.16
C VAL A 123 -1.82 -20.90 -11.48
N ASP A 124 -1.77 -22.20 -11.77
CA ASP A 124 -0.58 -22.93 -12.21
C ASP A 124 -0.10 -22.34 -13.56
N VAL A 125 0.46 -21.14 -13.49
CA VAL A 125 1.25 -20.56 -14.56
C VAL A 125 2.49 -21.42 -14.53
N ARG A 126 2.59 -22.28 -15.54
CA ARG A 126 3.83 -22.94 -15.92
C ARG A 126 4.83 -21.84 -16.29
N TYR A 127 5.38 -21.17 -15.28
CA TYR A 127 6.30 -20.06 -15.46
C TYR A 127 7.60 -20.70 -15.93
N THR A 128 7.81 -20.63 -17.23
CA THR A 128 9.17 -20.67 -17.74
C THR A 128 9.82 -19.43 -17.18
N VAL A 129 11.03 -19.55 -16.60
CA VAL A 129 11.82 -18.43 -16.06
C VAL A 129 12.21 -17.48 -17.20
N GLY A 130 11.26 -16.71 -17.70
CA GLY A 130 11.44 -15.62 -18.63
C GLY A 130 11.30 -14.35 -17.81
N LYS A 131 12.41 -13.72 -17.45
CA LYS A 131 12.42 -12.32 -17.02
C LYS A 131 11.50 -11.55 -17.98
N SER A 132 10.46 -10.87 -17.48
CA SER A 132 9.71 -9.91 -18.30
C SER A 132 10.73 -8.86 -18.77
N ILE A 133 11.12 -8.93 -20.03
CA ILE A 133 12.08 -8.02 -20.63
C ILE A 133 11.25 -6.84 -21.13
N ASP A 134 11.47 -5.66 -20.55
CA ASP A 134 10.90 -4.42 -21.09
C ASP A 134 11.42 -4.20 -22.53
N PRO A 135 10.55 -4.26 -23.55
CA PRO A 135 10.96 -4.11 -24.94
C PRO A 135 11.51 -2.71 -25.26
N PHE A 136 11.05 -1.67 -24.55
CA PHE A 136 11.53 -0.30 -24.73
C PHE A 136 12.98 -0.15 -24.25
N ALA A 137 13.28 -0.73 -23.09
CA ALA A 137 14.63 -0.81 -22.58
C ALA A 137 15.57 -1.50 -23.57
N VAL A 138 15.17 -2.60 -24.24
CA VAL A 138 16.04 -3.27 -25.21
C VAL A 138 16.47 -2.33 -26.33
N LEU A 139 15.56 -1.49 -26.82
CA LEU A 139 15.82 -0.58 -27.94
C LEU A 139 16.33 0.80 -27.54
N ASN A 140 16.51 1.08 -26.25
CA ASN A 140 16.82 2.41 -25.71
C ASN A 140 15.79 3.47 -26.15
N VAL A 141 14.53 3.08 -26.33
CA VAL A 141 13.44 4.00 -26.69
C VAL A 141 12.65 4.34 -25.43
N ARG A 142 12.24 5.61 -25.29
CA ARG A 142 11.36 6.00 -24.19
C ARG A 142 9.94 5.51 -24.46
N PRO A 143 9.27 4.84 -23.51
CA PRO A 143 7.87 4.48 -23.67
C PRO A 143 7.02 5.74 -23.84
N PRO A 144 5.99 5.71 -24.70
CA PRO A 144 5.07 6.84 -24.83
C PRO A 144 4.36 7.10 -23.50
N ARG A 145 4.09 8.37 -23.18
CA ARG A 145 3.28 8.71 -22.01
C ARG A 145 1.85 8.23 -22.23
N ASP A 146 1.33 7.45 -21.29
CA ASP A 146 -0.06 7.02 -21.30
C ASP A 146 -0.98 8.21 -20.98
N LEU A 147 -1.96 8.43 -21.86
CA LEU A 147 -3.08 9.33 -21.58
C LEU A 147 -4.10 8.58 -20.70
N GLY A 148 -4.83 9.30 -19.85
CA GLY A 148 -5.70 8.68 -18.84
C GLY A 148 -6.72 7.68 -19.40
N TYR A 149 -7.16 7.84 -20.65
CA TYR A 149 -8.12 6.95 -21.31
C TYR A 149 -7.48 5.76 -22.06
N ASP A 150 -6.16 5.79 -22.29
CA ASP A 150 -5.42 4.75 -23.04
C ASP A 150 -4.62 3.82 -22.12
N ARG A 151 -4.54 4.12 -20.82
CA ARG A 151 -3.69 3.45 -19.83
C ARG A 151 -4.01 1.96 -19.69
N ASP A 152 -5.29 1.60 -19.75
CA ASP A 152 -5.77 0.23 -19.53
C ASP A 152 -6.22 -0.46 -20.83
N VAL A 153 -5.93 0.14 -21.99
CA VAL A 153 -6.30 -0.43 -23.29
C VAL A 153 -5.18 -1.36 -23.78
N PRO A 154 -5.39 -2.69 -23.84
CA PRO A 154 -4.37 -3.63 -24.29
C PRO A 154 -4.07 -3.50 -25.78
N ALA A 155 -2.90 -3.98 -26.21
CA ALA A 155 -2.53 -4.07 -27.62
C ALA A 155 -3.57 -4.88 -28.42
N THR A 156 -3.93 -4.40 -29.61
CA THR A 156 -4.88 -5.10 -30.48
C THR A 156 -4.27 -6.36 -31.08
N GLU A 157 -5.09 -7.36 -31.44
CA GLU A 157 -4.58 -8.61 -32.03
C GLU A 157 -3.67 -8.40 -33.27
N PRO A 158 -3.97 -7.47 -34.20
CA PRO A 158 -3.08 -7.19 -35.32
C PRO A 158 -1.72 -6.64 -34.87
N GLN A 159 -1.70 -5.78 -33.85
CA GLN A 159 -0.46 -5.24 -33.28
C GLN A 159 0.38 -6.36 -32.63
N VAL A 160 -0.27 -7.24 -31.86
CA VAL A 160 0.38 -8.40 -31.23
C VAL A 160 1.00 -9.32 -32.28
N LYS A 161 0.24 -9.70 -33.31
CA LYS A 161 0.72 -10.55 -34.42
C LYS A 161 1.93 -9.93 -35.12
N LEU A 162 1.95 -8.62 -35.33
CA LEU A 162 3.07 -7.94 -35.97
C LEU A 162 4.31 -7.88 -35.06
N LEU A 163 4.15 -7.57 -33.78
CA LEU A 163 5.25 -7.54 -32.80
C LEU A 163 5.88 -8.92 -32.59
N GLN A 164 5.08 -9.98 -32.61
CA GLN A 164 5.57 -11.36 -32.57
C GLN A 164 6.47 -11.69 -33.77
N LYS A 165 6.14 -11.19 -34.98
CA LYS A 165 7.03 -11.33 -36.16
C LYS A 165 8.37 -10.64 -35.93
N PHE A 166 8.38 -9.48 -35.28
CA PHE A 166 9.60 -8.76 -34.91
C PHE A 166 10.34 -9.36 -33.69
N LYS A 167 9.82 -10.44 -33.09
CA LYS A 167 10.37 -11.10 -31.88
C LYS A 167 10.36 -10.18 -30.65
N VAL A 168 9.45 -9.20 -30.61
CA VAL A 168 9.22 -8.30 -29.47
C VAL A 168 8.27 -8.98 -28.48
N PRO A 169 8.57 -9.01 -27.16
CA PRO A 169 7.63 -9.49 -26.15
C PRO A 169 6.41 -8.54 -26.08
N THR A 170 5.21 -9.10 -26.11
CA THR A 170 3.94 -8.36 -26.16
C THR A 170 3.18 -8.33 -24.85
N GLU A 171 3.67 -9.05 -23.83
CA GLU A 171 3.05 -9.13 -22.51
C GLU A 171 3.04 -7.77 -21.82
N GLY A 172 1.88 -7.31 -21.36
CA GLY A 172 1.72 -6.05 -20.65
C GLY A 172 1.83 -4.77 -21.50
N LEU A 173 1.89 -4.87 -22.84
CA LEU A 173 1.92 -3.69 -23.71
C LEU A 173 0.52 -3.07 -23.88
N THR A 174 0.42 -1.76 -23.63
CA THR A 174 -0.75 -0.95 -24.01
C THR A 174 -0.82 -0.80 -25.53
N LYS A 175 -2.01 -0.48 -26.06
CA LYS A 175 -2.23 -0.20 -27.49
C LYS A 175 -1.28 0.87 -28.04
N ARG A 176 -1.05 1.95 -27.27
CA ARG A 176 -0.10 3.01 -27.61
C ARG A 176 1.35 2.50 -27.59
N GLY A 177 1.71 1.76 -26.54
CA GLY A 177 3.04 1.17 -26.42
C GLY A 177 3.37 0.23 -27.58
N ALA A 178 2.42 -0.62 -27.96
CA ALA A 178 2.55 -1.51 -29.11
C ALA A 178 2.73 -0.73 -30.42
N SER A 179 1.95 0.34 -30.63
CA SER A 179 2.08 1.19 -31.82
C SER A 179 3.45 1.87 -31.89
N ALA A 180 3.96 2.38 -30.76
CA ALA A 180 5.29 2.98 -30.67
C ALA A 180 6.41 1.96 -30.98
N MET A 181 6.31 0.74 -30.44
CA MET A 181 7.26 -0.34 -30.71
C MET A 181 7.25 -0.79 -32.17
N ILE A 182 6.07 -0.87 -32.79
CA ILE A 182 5.93 -1.16 -34.23
C ILE A 182 6.60 -0.05 -35.04
N GLY A 183 6.33 1.22 -34.71
CA GLY A 183 6.95 2.37 -35.38
C GLY A 183 8.46 2.32 -35.32
N GLU A 184 9.03 2.05 -34.15
CA GLU A 184 10.49 1.90 -33.98
C GLU A 184 11.06 0.73 -34.80
N CYS A 185 10.39 -0.43 -34.78
CA CYS A 185 10.81 -1.58 -35.59
C CYS A 185 10.84 -1.24 -37.09
N MET A 186 9.82 -0.51 -37.57
CA MET A 186 9.73 -0.08 -38.97
C MET A 186 10.82 0.95 -39.32
N VAL A 187 11.10 1.92 -38.44
CA VAL A 187 12.20 2.88 -38.62
C VAL A 187 13.53 2.16 -38.72
N ARG A 188 13.77 1.14 -37.88
CA ARG A 188 15.01 0.34 -37.92
C ARG A 188 15.16 -0.45 -39.20
N VAL A 189 14.08 -1.05 -39.69
CA VAL A 189 14.08 -1.74 -40.99
C VAL A 189 14.42 -0.76 -42.12
N LYS A 190 13.77 0.42 -42.15
CA LYS A 190 14.03 1.46 -43.15
C LYS A 190 15.46 2.02 -43.09
N THR A 191 16.04 2.12 -41.89
CA THR A 191 17.37 2.70 -41.68
C THR A 191 18.50 1.67 -41.61
N GLY A 192 18.20 0.38 -41.85
CA GLY A 192 19.22 -0.69 -41.87
C GLY A 192 19.86 -0.99 -40.50
N ARG A 193 19.23 -0.54 -39.41
CA ARG A 193 19.69 -0.79 -38.03
C ARG A 193 19.43 -2.23 -37.60
N CYS A 194 20.08 -2.66 -36.53
CA CYS A 194 19.86 -3.98 -35.96
C CYS A 194 18.39 -4.23 -35.58
N THR A 195 17.93 -5.46 -35.81
CA THR A 195 16.57 -5.87 -35.46
C THR A 195 16.40 -6.00 -33.95
N PHE A 196 15.16 -6.01 -33.45
CA PHE A 196 14.91 -6.23 -32.03
C PHE A 196 15.56 -7.52 -31.49
N GLY A 197 15.42 -8.63 -32.25
CA GLY A 197 16.02 -9.90 -31.89
C GLY A 197 17.55 -9.84 -31.78
N GLN A 198 18.21 -9.16 -32.72
CA GLN A 198 19.66 -8.94 -32.69
C GLN A 198 20.06 -8.04 -31.51
N ALA A 199 19.37 -6.92 -31.33
CA ALA A 199 19.58 -5.99 -30.23
C ALA A 199 19.47 -6.68 -28.86
N ARG A 200 18.49 -7.56 -28.70
CA ARG A 200 18.30 -8.36 -27.47
C ARG A 200 19.51 -9.24 -27.17
N ILE A 201 20.09 -9.88 -28.18
CA ILE A 201 21.28 -10.71 -28.02
C ILE A 201 22.50 -9.86 -27.68
N LEU A 202 22.72 -8.77 -28.41
CA LEU A 202 23.84 -7.86 -28.20
C LEU A 202 23.82 -7.24 -26.81
N LYS A 203 22.65 -6.74 -26.37
CA LYS A 203 22.49 -6.13 -25.05
C LYS A 203 22.69 -7.13 -23.91
N ARG A 204 22.23 -8.39 -24.08
CA ARG A 204 22.50 -9.47 -23.12
C ARG A 204 24.00 -9.74 -22.95
N ASN A 205 24.79 -9.48 -24.00
CA ASN A 205 26.24 -9.67 -24.01
C ASN A 205 27.02 -8.37 -23.74
N GLY A 206 26.35 -7.30 -23.29
CA GLY A 206 26.99 -6.05 -22.87
C GLY A 206 27.37 -5.07 -23.99
N TYR A 207 26.90 -5.29 -25.23
CA TYR A 207 27.19 -4.38 -26.34
C TYR A 207 26.16 -3.25 -26.46
N ALA A 208 26.63 -2.05 -26.79
CA ALA A 208 25.78 -0.92 -27.18
C ALA A 208 25.21 -1.15 -28.59
N ILE A 209 23.95 -0.74 -28.83
CA ILE A 209 23.20 -1.06 -30.06
C ILE A 209 22.87 0.16 -30.94
N ASP A 210 23.10 1.37 -30.46
CA ASP A 210 22.51 2.60 -31.04
C ASP A 210 22.95 2.88 -32.49
N LYS A 211 24.18 2.48 -32.84
CA LYS A 211 24.78 2.67 -34.16
C LYS A 211 25.05 1.37 -34.91
N VAL A 212 24.59 0.22 -34.39
CA VAL A 212 24.91 -1.08 -34.98
C VAL A 212 23.93 -1.39 -36.12
N THR A 213 24.48 -1.58 -37.31
CA THR A 213 23.70 -1.99 -38.49
C THR A 213 23.29 -3.46 -38.39
N LYS A 214 22.30 -3.87 -39.19
CA LYS A 214 21.84 -5.27 -39.24
C LYS A 214 22.98 -6.25 -39.59
N SER A 215 23.88 -5.86 -40.50
CA SER A 215 24.99 -6.71 -40.95
C SER A 215 26.09 -6.83 -39.91
N GLU A 216 26.46 -5.72 -39.26
CA GLU A 216 27.39 -5.72 -38.13
C GLU A 216 26.86 -6.54 -36.96
N ALA A 217 25.58 -6.36 -36.63
CA ALA A 217 24.94 -7.13 -35.58
C ALA A 217 25.01 -8.64 -35.83
N SER A 218 24.79 -9.09 -37.07
CA SER A 218 24.94 -10.50 -37.43
C SER A 218 26.38 -10.99 -37.19
N ARG A 219 27.40 -10.25 -37.67
CA ARG A 219 28.81 -10.63 -37.46
C ARG A 219 29.18 -10.70 -35.97
N MET A 220 28.70 -9.73 -35.18
CA MET A 220 28.92 -9.71 -33.74
C MET A 220 28.24 -10.90 -33.05
N ILE A 221 27.02 -11.25 -33.46
CA ILE A 221 26.30 -12.41 -32.92
C ILE A 221 27.01 -13.71 -33.29
N ASP A 222 27.54 -13.84 -34.51
CA ASP A 222 28.33 -15.01 -34.91
C ASP A 222 29.59 -15.16 -34.07
N ALA A 223 30.27 -14.05 -33.76
CA ALA A 223 31.43 -14.04 -32.86
C ALA A 223 31.05 -14.45 -31.43
N ILE A 224 29.92 -13.96 -30.91
CA ILE A 224 29.36 -14.37 -29.61
C ILE A 224 29.02 -15.86 -29.60
N ALA A 225 28.35 -16.34 -30.66
CA ALA A 225 27.93 -17.72 -30.81
C ALA A 225 29.14 -18.68 -30.84
N LYS A 226 30.22 -18.30 -31.53
CA LYS A 226 31.49 -19.04 -31.53
C LYS A 226 32.14 -19.05 -30.14
N ARG A 227 32.24 -17.89 -29.48
CA ARG A 227 32.81 -17.77 -28.12
C ARG A 227 32.04 -18.59 -27.09
N GLN A 228 30.71 -18.62 -27.18
CA GLN A 228 29.83 -19.32 -26.24
C GLN A 228 29.47 -20.75 -26.67
N GLY A 229 30.00 -21.22 -27.80
CA GLY A 229 29.82 -22.60 -28.25
C GLY A 229 28.38 -22.98 -28.64
N TRP A 230 27.54 -22.02 -29.07
CA TRP A 230 26.13 -22.26 -29.41
C TRP A 230 25.92 -23.33 -30.51
N GLY A 231 26.96 -23.63 -31.30
CA GLY A 231 26.94 -24.65 -32.35
C GLY A 231 27.27 -26.09 -31.92
N LYS A 232 27.56 -26.37 -30.64
CA LYS A 232 27.84 -27.74 -30.15
C LYS A 232 26.66 -28.30 -29.35
N ARG A 233 25.54 -28.58 -30.01
CA ARG A 233 24.58 -29.57 -29.48
C ARG A 233 25.00 -30.93 -30.00
N LYS A 234 25.73 -31.71 -29.18
CA LYS A 234 25.92 -33.14 -29.43
C LYS A 234 24.52 -33.79 -29.53
N LYS A 235 24.39 -34.71 -30.50
CA LYS A 235 23.26 -35.65 -30.63
C LYS A 235 22.99 -36.33 -29.30
#